data_AF-A0A2V9NF09-F1
#
_entry.id   AF-A0A2V9NF09-F1
#
_cell.length_a   1.000
_cell.length_b   1.000
_cell.length_c   1.000
_cell.angle_alpha   90.00
_cell.angle_beta   90.00
_cell.angle_gamma   90.00
#
_symmetry.space_group_name_H-M   'P 1'
#
loop_
_entity.id
_entity.type
_entity.pdbx_description
1 polymer ?
#
loop_
_entity_poly.entity_id
_entity_poly.type
_entity_poly.pdbx_seq_one_letter_code
_entity_poly.pdbx_strand_id
1 'polypeptide(L)'
;MKISSILLLSMVLLAPAGLFSAAAFERDRPAELDRAEESLKTARNELQHAGDEWGGHKAKAIEHINAALQELERAEHSVGEHRH
;
A
#
# COMPACT_ATOMS: atom_id res chain seq x y z
N MET A 1 57.40 -30.49 -18.02
CA MET A 1 56.11 -30.52 -18.76
C MET A 1 55.15 -31.35 -17.91
N LYS A 2 54.05 -30.88 -17.33
CA LYS A 2 53.06 -29.90 -17.78
C LYS A 2 52.52 -29.14 -16.56
N ILE A 3 52.75 -27.84 -16.53
CA ILE A 3 51.87 -26.89 -15.85
C ILE A 3 50.72 -26.72 -16.84
N SER A 4 49.61 -27.40 -16.60
CA SER A 4 48.34 -27.15 -17.27
C SER A 4 47.30 -28.08 -16.66
N SER A 5 46.06 -27.60 -16.59
CA SER A 5 44.86 -28.33 -16.16
C SER A 5 44.37 -28.13 -14.72
N ILE A 6 44.87 -27.14 -13.96
CA ILE A 6 44.12 -26.55 -12.82
C ILE A 6 43.34 -25.30 -13.29
N LEU A 7 42.99 -25.27 -14.57
CA LEU A 7 42.19 -24.23 -15.19
C LEU A 7 41.24 -24.93 -16.13
N LEU A 8 39.97 -24.58 -16.00
CA LEU A 8 38.82 -25.02 -16.80
C LEU A 8 38.09 -26.22 -16.21
N LEU A 9 36.84 -25.93 -15.84
CA LEU A 9 35.74 -26.88 -15.61
C LEU A 9 35.48 -27.31 -14.16
N SER A 10 35.05 -26.36 -13.35
CA SER A 10 33.97 -26.58 -12.37
C SER A 10 33.22 -25.25 -12.29
N MET A 11 32.47 -24.96 -13.34
CA MET A 11 31.01 -25.12 -13.29
C MET A 11 30.46 -24.18 -12.23
N VAL A 12 30.43 -22.90 -12.62
CA VAL A 12 29.57 -21.88 -12.03
C VAL A 12 28.19 -22.50 -11.91
N LEU A 13 27.83 -22.89 -10.69
CA LEU A 13 26.46 -23.17 -10.31
C LEU A 13 25.71 -21.87 -10.51
N LEU A 14 25.12 -21.76 -11.70
CA LEU A 14 24.06 -20.85 -12.04
C LEU A 14 22.89 -21.18 -11.09
N ALA A 15 22.93 -20.63 -9.88
CA ALA A 15 21.76 -20.53 -9.05
C ALA A 15 20.80 -19.58 -9.80
N PRO A 16 19.60 -20.01 -10.18
CA PRO A 16 18.63 -19.09 -10.71
C PRO A 16 18.20 -18.21 -9.54
N ALA A 17 18.83 -17.04 -9.38
CA ALA A 17 18.26 -15.92 -8.62
C ALA A 17 17.08 -15.27 -9.40
N GLY A 18 16.39 -16.08 -10.20
CA GLY A 18 15.20 -15.72 -10.92
C GLY A 18 14.02 -15.87 -9.98
N LEU A 19 13.58 -14.72 -9.49
CA LEU A 19 12.17 -14.47 -9.24
C LEU A 19 11.58 -15.32 -8.10
N PHE A 20 11.99 -15.03 -6.85
CA PHE A 20 10.95 -14.80 -5.85
C PHE A 20 10.20 -13.55 -6.32
N SER A 21 9.32 -13.73 -7.30
CA SER A 21 8.20 -12.84 -7.46
C SER A 21 7.43 -13.09 -6.17
N ALA A 22 7.68 -12.26 -5.16
CA ALA A 22 6.62 -11.91 -4.25
C ALA A 22 5.53 -11.40 -5.19
N ALA A 23 4.65 -12.32 -5.61
CA ALA A 23 3.37 -11.95 -6.16
C ALA A 23 2.89 -10.98 -5.11
N ALA A 24 2.99 -9.68 -5.41
CA ALA A 24 2.40 -8.65 -4.61
C ALA A 24 0.98 -9.17 -4.49
N PHE A 25 0.61 -9.59 -3.28
CA PHE A 25 -0.76 -9.98 -3.02
C PHE A 25 -1.56 -8.85 -3.59
N GLU A 26 -2.21 -9.09 -4.74
CA GLU A 26 -3.05 -8.10 -5.37
C GLU A 26 -4.05 -7.80 -4.29
N ARG A 27 -3.89 -6.61 -3.70
CA ARG A 27 -4.80 -6.15 -2.67
C ARG A 27 -6.14 -6.21 -3.39
N ASP A 28 -7.01 -7.10 -2.96
CA ASP A 28 -8.35 -7.30 -3.53
C ASP A 28 -9.26 -6.13 -3.12
N ARG A 29 -8.69 -4.94 -3.20
CA ARG A 29 -9.27 -3.67 -2.86
C ARG A 29 -9.46 -2.95 -4.20
N PRO A 30 -10.70 -2.57 -4.54
CA PRO A 30 -10.95 -1.75 -5.72
C PRO A 30 -10.12 -0.47 -5.65
N ALA A 31 -9.46 -0.11 -6.76
CA ALA A 31 -8.64 1.10 -6.86
C ALA A 31 -9.44 2.39 -6.61
N GLU A 32 -10.76 2.34 -6.73
CA GLU A 32 -11.69 3.41 -6.35
C GLU A 32 -11.63 3.70 -4.85
N LEU A 33 -11.50 2.66 -4.00
CA LEU A 33 -11.42 2.84 -2.55
C LEU A 33 -10.07 3.45 -2.14
N ASP A 34 -8.98 3.07 -2.81
CA ASP A 34 -7.66 3.71 -2.63
C ASP A 34 -7.73 5.21 -2.93
N ARG A 35 -8.29 5.56 -4.09
CA ARG A 35 -8.44 6.96 -4.50
C ARG A 35 -9.37 7.73 -3.57
N ALA A 36 -10.46 7.12 -3.12
CA ALA A 36 -11.39 7.74 -2.18
C ALA A 36 -10.71 8.03 -0.84
N GLU A 37 -9.98 7.06 -0.28
CA GLU A 37 -9.24 7.21 0.97
C GLU A 37 -8.15 8.29 0.87
N GLU A 38 -7.38 8.32 -0.22
CA GLU A 38 -6.37 9.35 -0.47
C GLU A 38 -7.00 10.74 -0.57
N SER A 39 -8.11 10.85 -1.28
CA SER A 39 -8.85 12.12 -1.43
C SER A 39 -9.38 12.63 -0.08
N LEU A 40 -9.92 11.73 0.75
CA LEU A 40 -10.39 12.06 2.09
C LEU A 40 -9.25 12.51 3.01
N LYS A 41 -8.12 11.79 3.00
CA LYS A 41 -6.92 12.18 3.79
C LYS A 41 -6.39 13.53 3.36
N THR A 42 -6.34 13.79 2.06
CA THR A 42 -5.93 15.08 1.50
C THR A 42 -6.87 16.19 1.95
N ALA A 43 -8.19 16.02 1.76
CA ALA A 43 -9.18 17.00 2.17
C ALA A 43 -9.11 17.32 3.67
N ARG A 44 -8.92 16.30 4.52
CA ARG A 44 -8.72 16.51 5.96
C ARG A 44 -7.47 17.33 6.24
N ASN A 45 -6.35 17.02 5.58
CA ASN A 45 -5.11 17.76 5.75
C ASN A 45 -5.29 19.23 5.36
N GLU A 46 -5.89 19.50 4.21
CA GLU A 46 -6.17 20.88 3.77
C GLU A 46 -7.06 21.63 4.78
N LEU A 47 -8.11 20.98 5.29
CA LEU A 47 -9.00 21.57 6.30
C LEU A 47 -8.30 21.80 7.65
N GLN A 48 -7.35 20.95 8.04
CA GLN A 48 -6.56 21.15 9.26
C GLN A 48 -5.62 22.37 9.15
N HIS A 49 -5.14 22.67 7.94
CA HIS A 49 -4.25 23.80 7.67
C HIS A 49 -4.99 25.07 7.25
N ALA A 50 -6.28 24.95 6.89
CA ALA A 50 -7.12 26.11 6.62
C ALA A 50 -7.26 26.98 7.87
N GLY A 51 -7.27 28.31 7.67
CA GLY A 51 -7.43 29.29 8.76
C GLY A 51 -8.71 29.10 9.57
N ASP A 52 -8.81 29.78 10.71
CA ASP A 52 -9.94 29.60 11.64
C ASP A 52 -11.21 30.36 11.25
N GLU A 53 -11.16 31.09 10.13
CA GLU A 53 -12.26 31.90 9.56
C GLU A 53 -13.51 31.08 9.22
N TRP A 54 -13.34 29.76 9.08
CA TRP A 54 -14.40 28.81 8.71
C TRP A 54 -15.13 28.20 9.93
N GLY A 55 -14.71 28.57 11.15
CA GLY A 55 -15.37 28.25 12.41
C GLY A 55 -15.73 26.77 12.59
N GLY A 56 -16.87 26.51 13.24
CA GLY A 56 -17.34 25.15 13.52
C GLY A 56 -17.69 24.30 12.29
N HIS A 57 -17.83 24.92 11.10
CA HIS A 57 -18.09 24.16 9.86
C HIS A 57 -16.87 23.36 9.42
N LYS A 58 -15.67 23.92 9.57
CA LYS A 58 -14.39 23.23 9.33
C LYS A 58 -14.25 21.99 10.22
N ALA A 59 -14.53 22.15 11.50
CA ALA A 59 -14.50 21.06 12.47
C ALA A 59 -15.48 19.94 12.09
N LYS A 60 -16.73 20.29 11.76
CA LYS A 60 -17.74 19.31 11.29
C LYS A 60 -17.33 18.59 10.01
N ALA A 61 -16.73 19.29 9.05
CA ALA A 61 -16.23 18.66 7.83
C ALA A 61 -15.13 17.63 8.15
N ILE A 62 -14.20 17.97 9.03
CA ILE A 62 -13.17 17.04 9.51
C ILE A 62 -13.78 15.83 10.23
N GLU A 63 -14.81 16.04 11.07
CA GLU A 63 -15.54 14.96 11.74
C GLU A 63 -16.17 13.99 10.73
N HIS A 64 -16.86 14.51 9.70
CA HIS A 64 -17.45 13.68 8.65
C HIS A 64 -16.41 12.92 7.83
N ILE A 65 -15.27 13.54 7.51
CA ILE A 65 -14.17 12.87 6.81
C ILE A 65 -13.60 11.73 7.66
N ASN A 66 -13.41 11.94 8.96
CA ASN A 66 -12.93 10.91 9.86
C ASN A 66 -13.92 9.73 9.97
N ALA A 67 -15.22 10.01 10.03
CA ALA A 67 -16.24 8.96 10.01
C ALA A 67 -16.19 8.15 8.71
N ALA A 68 -16.06 8.81 7.55
CA ALA A 68 -15.95 8.14 6.26
C ALA A 68 -14.72 7.22 6.18
N LEU A 69 -13.56 7.70 6.66
CA LEU A 69 -12.34 6.89 6.71
C LEU A 69 -12.49 5.66 7.62
N GLN A 70 -13.20 5.80 8.74
CA GLN A 70 -13.49 4.68 9.64
C GLN A 70 -14.39 3.63 8.98
N GLU A 71 -15.37 4.03 8.17
CA GLU A 71 -16.21 3.10 7.42
C GLU A 71 -15.41 2.33 6.35
N LEU A 72 -14.45 2.98 5.68
CA LEU A 72 -13.57 2.30 4.73
C LEU A 72 -12.72 1.22 5.42
N GLU A 73 -12.17 1.52 6.60
CA GLU A 73 -11.43 0.56 7.41
C GLU A 73 -12.30 -0.62 7.85
N ARG A 74 -13.54 -0.35 8.30
CA ARG A 74 -14.51 -1.40 8.65
C ARG A 74 -14.85 -2.29 7.45
N ALA A 75 -15.02 -1.71 6.26
CA ALA A 75 -15.31 -2.45 5.05
C ALA A 75 -14.16 -3.41 4.68
N GLU A 76 -12.91 -2.95 4.81
CA GLU A 76 -11.73 -3.80 4.59
C GLU A 76 -11.66 -4.97 5.56
N HIS A 77 -11.94 -4.73 6.85
CA HIS A 77 -11.98 -5.80 7.85
C HIS A 77 -13.06 -6.83 7.53
N SER A 78 -14.27 -6.37 7.19
CA SER A 78 -15.39 -7.26 6.83
C SER A 78 -15.08 -8.14 5.62
N VAL A 79 -14.46 -7.59 4.57
CA VAL A 79 -14.03 -8.37 3.40
C VAL A 79 -12.97 -9.43 3.79
N GLY A 80 -12.07 -9.08 4.71
CA GLY A 80 -11.10 -10.03 5.26
C GLY A 80 -11.74 -11.19 6.03
N GLU A 81 -12.74 -10.89 6.88
CA GLU A 81 -13.45 -11.90 7.68
C GLU A 81 -14.26 -12.89 6.83
N HIS A 82 -14.94 -12.43 5.78
CA HIS A 82 -15.72 -13.31 4.90
C HIS A 82 -14.84 -14.20 3.98
N ARG A 83 -13.52 -13.97 3.93
CA ARG A 83 -12.57 -14.72 3.11
C ARG A 83 -11.91 -15.90 3.84
N HIS A 84 -12.10 -16.00 5.16
CA HIS A 84 -11.57 -17.08 6.01
C HIS A 84 -12.59 -18.20 6.26
#